data_AF-A0A382CSN9-F1
#
_entry.id   AF-A0A382CSN9-F1
#
_cell.length_a   1.000
_cell.length_b   1.000
_cell.length_c   1.000
_cell.angle_alpha   90.00
_cell.angle_beta   90.00
_cell.angle_gamma   90.00
#
_symmetry.space_group_name_H-M   'P 1'
#
loop_
_entity.id
_entity.type
_entity.pdbx_description
1 polymer ?
#
loop_
_entity_poly.entity_id
_entity_poly.type
_entity_poly.pdbx_seq_one_letter_code
_entity_poly.pdbx_strand_id
1 'polypeptide(L)'
;MFNPINFISKFIKSSNQKELDRLTNIVSKVNEHESSLEKLKNEDFPIKTKEFKDRLIKGESLDKILPEVFACAREAAKRTINERPYDVQIIGSI
;
A
#
# COMPACT_ATOMS: atom_id res chain seq x y z
N MET A 1 -34.74 -19.50 19.24
CA MET A 1 -35.26 -19.27 17.88
C MET A 1 -34.07 -19.07 16.95
N PHE A 2 -33.90 -19.91 15.93
CA PHE A 2 -32.88 -19.69 14.90
C PHE A 2 -33.19 -18.39 14.16
N ASN A 3 -32.24 -17.45 14.16
CA ASN A 3 -32.36 -16.19 13.40
C ASN A 3 -31.53 -16.31 12.11
N PRO A 4 -32.11 -16.84 11.02
CA PRO A 4 -31.39 -17.10 9.77
C PRO A 4 -30.81 -15.82 9.14
N ILE A 5 -31.42 -14.66 9.39
CA ILE A 5 -30.96 -13.36 8.87
C ILE A 5 -29.60 -12.98 9.49
N ASN A 6 -29.42 -13.24 10.79
CA ASN A 6 -28.17 -12.95 11.49
C ASN A 6 -27.03 -13.94 11.14
N PHE A 7 -27.38 -15.09 10.54
CA PHE A 7 -26.42 -16.03 10.01
C PHE A 7 -25.98 -15.60 8.60
N ILE A 8 -26.92 -15.22 7.73
CA ILE A 8 -26.63 -14.73 6.37
C ILE A 8 -25.81 -13.43 6.40
N SER A 9 -26.11 -12.50 7.31
CA SER A 9 -25.35 -11.24 7.46
C SER A 9 -23.90 -11.45 7.93
N LYS A 10 -23.58 -12.58 8.58
CA LYS A 10 -22.19 -12.94 8.93
C LYS A 10 -21.38 -13.42 7.72
N PHE A 11 -22.04 -13.98 6.70
CA PHE A 11 -21.39 -14.44 5.47
C PHE A 11 -21.29 -13.33 4.41
N ILE A 12 -22.22 -12.37 4.41
CA ILE A 12 -22.16 -11.21 3.52
C ILE A 12 -21.29 -10.13 4.14
N LYS A 13 -20.05 -10.00 3.65
CA LYS A 13 -19.16 -8.90 4.06
C LYS A 13 -19.83 -7.55 3.85
N SER A 14 -19.78 -6.70 4.88
CA SER A 14 -20.23 -5.31 4.80
C SER A 14 -19.39 -4.53 3.78
N SER A 15 -19.91 -3.41 3.29
CA SER A 15 -19.14 -2.53 2.39
C SER A 15 -17.81 -2.10 3.02
N ASN A 16 -17.81 -1.77 4.32
CA ASN A 16 -16.61 -1.41 5.06
C ASN A 16 -15.62 -2.57 5.14
N GLN A 17 -16.09 -3.78 5.41
CA GLN A 17 -15.19 -4.95 5.45
C GLN A 17 -14.57 -5.23 4.09
N LYS A 18 -15.35 -5.12 2.99
CA LYS A 18 -14.82 -5.28 1.63
C LYS A 18 -13.74 -4.25 1.31
N GLU A 19 -13.94 -3.01 1.75
CA GLU A 19 -12.97 -1.94 1.54
C GLU A 19 -11.70 -2.16 2.37
N LEU A 20 -11.84 -2.56 3.65
CA LEU A 20 -10.70 -2.93 4.48
C LEU A 20 -9.91 -4.09 3.89
N ASP A 21 -10.58 -5.10 3.32
CA ASP A 21 -9.90 -6.20 2.64
C ASP A 21 -9.12 -5.71 1.40
N ARG A 22 -9.71 -4.81 0.60
CA ARG A 22 -9.05 -4.17 -0.55
C ARG A 22 -7.78 -3.43 -0.11
N LEU A 23 -7.90 -2.58 0.91
CA LEU A 23 -6.78 -1.79 1.44
C LEU A 23 -5.70 -2.68 2.06
N THR A 24 -6.08 -3.72 2.80
CA THR A 24 -5.15 -4.70 3.38
C THR A 24 -4.33 -5.41 2.31
N ASN A 25 -4.96 -5.76 1.18
CA ASN A 25 -4.25 -6.35 0.04
C ASN A 25 -3.22 -5.39 -0.57
N ILE A 26 -3.52 -4.09 -0.63
CA ILE A 26 -2.57 -3.08 -1.09
C ILE A 26 -1.40 -2.97 -0.11
N VAL A 27 -1.68 -2.90 1.19
CA VAL A 27 -0.64 -2.85 2.24
C VAL A 27 0.28 -4.07 2.18
N SER A 28 -0.26 -5.28 1.94
CA SER A 28 0.57 -6.48 1.74
C SER A 28 1.58 -6.28 0.63
N LYS A 29 1.14 -5.78 -0.53
CA LYS A 29 2.01 -5.50 -1.68
C LYS A 29 3.05 -4.43 -1.35
N VAL A 30 2.69 -3.38 -0.60
CA VAL A 30 3.64 -2.37 -0.12
C VAL A 30 4.72 -3.04 0.75
N ASN A 31 4.32 -3.89 1.70
CA ASN A 31 5.24 -4.61 2.60
C ASN A 31 6.19 -5.54 1.83
N GLU A 32 5.71 -6.19 0.76
CA GLU A 32 6.54 -7.06 -0.09
C GLU A 32 7.70 -6.31 -0.77
N HIS A 33 7.53 -5.03 -1.11
CA HIS A 33 8.56 -4.21 -1.73
C HIS A 33 9.67 -3.75 -0.75
N GLU A 34 9.41 -3.70 0.56
CA GLU A 34 10.33 -3.11 1.55
C GLU A 34 11.72 -3.74 1.53
N SER A 35 11.79 -5.07 1.49
CA SER A 35 13.06 -5.81 1.50
C SER A 35 13.99 -5.48 0.33
N SER A 36 13.41 -5.07 -0.81
CA SER A 36 14.16 -4.64 -1.99
C SER A 36 14.64 -3.20 -1.89
N LEU A 37 13.83 -2.33 -1.28
CA LEU A 37 14.10 -0.90 -1.13
C LEU A 37 15.09 -0.60 -0.01
N GLU A 38 15.08 -1.39 1.07
CA GLU A 38 16.06 -1.28 2.16
C GLU A 38 17.50 -1.44 1.66
N LYS A 39 17.70 -2.20 0.58
CA LYS A 39 19.01 -2.43 -0.05
C LYS A 39 19.49 -1.27 -0.93
N LEU A 40 18.60 -0.33 -1.26
CA LEU A 40 18.95 0.84 -2.08
C LEU A 40 19.72 1.88 -1.28
N LYS A 41 20.57 2.64 -1.95
CA LYS A 41 21.25 3.80 -1.35
C LYS A 41 20.34 5.03 -1.41
N ASN A 42 20.67 6.05 -0.64
CA ASN A 42 19.86 7.28 -0.58
C ASN A 42 19.78 7.98 -1.94
N GLU A 43 20.85 7.88 -2.74
CA GLU A 43 20.94 8.48 -4.07
C GLU A 43 20.01 7.80 -5.10
N ASP A 44 19.55 6.58 -4.81
CA ASP A 44 18.66 5.81 -5.70
C ASP A 44 17.19 6.26 -5.61
N PHE A 45 16.78 6.92 -4.51
CA PHE A 45 15.38 7.34 -4.31
C PHE A 45 14.92 8.43 -5.29
N PRO A 46 15.72 9.47 -5.58
CA PRO A 46 15.41 10.39 -6.68
C PRO A 46 15.31 9.70 -8.03
N ILE A 47 16.13 8.67 -8.28
CA ILE A 47 16.08 7.89 -9.54
C ILE A 47 14.76 7.12 -9.63
N LYS A 48 14.34 6.46 -8.54
CA LYS A 48 13.03 5.79 -8.45
C LYS A 48 11.87 6.75 -8.71
N THR A 49 11.94 7.96 -8.17
CA THR A 49 10.92 9.00 -8.43
C THR A 49 10.82 9.34 -9.92
N LYS A 50 11.96 9.45 -10.62
CA LYS A 50 11.98 9.66 -12.07
C LYS A 50 11.40 8.46 -12.82
N GLU A 51 11.78 7.24 -12.43
CA GLU A 51 11.25 6.00 -13.00
C GLU A 51 9.71 5.94 -12.92
N PHE A 52 9.12 6.27 -11.76
CA PHE A 52 7.68 6.31 -11.59
C PHE A 52 7.00 7.34 -12.50
N LYS A 53 7.58 8.54 -12.63
CA LYS A 53 7.06 9.57 -13.55
C LYS A 53 7.11 9.10 -15.00
N ASP A 54 8.21 8.49 -15.41
CA ASP A 54 8.37 7.96 -16.76
C ASP A 54 7.37 6.83 -17.05
N ARG A 55 7.09 5.97 -16.07
CA ARG A 55 6.07 4.90 -16.18
C ARG A 55 4.66 5.46 -16.35
N LEU A 56 4.30 6.51 -15.61
CA LEU A 56 3.02 7.21 -15.77
C LEU A 56 2.88 7.86 -17.14
N ILE A 57 3.94 8.52 -17.63
CA ILE A 57 3.96 9.12 -18.98
C ILE A 57 3.76 8.04 -20.06
N LYS A 58 4.29 6.83 -19.84
CA LYS A 58 4.11 5.67 -20.72
C LYS A 58 2.73 5.00 -20.61
N GLY A 59 1.82 5.55 -19.79
CA GLY A 59 0.44 5.09 -19.68
C GLY A 59 0.20 4.03 -18.60
N GLU A 60 1.16 3.79 -17.71
CA GLU A 60 0.91 2.95 -16.53
C GLU A 60 -0.04 3.69 -15.57
N SER A 61 -1.03 2.98 -14.99
CA SER A 61 -1.98 3.59 -14.07
C SER A 61 -1.37 3.84 -12.69
N LEU A 62 -1.90 4.84 -11.98
CA LEU A 62 -1.53 5.13 -10.60
C LEU A 62 -1.73 3.90 -9.70
N ASP A 63 -2.85 3.20 -9.82
CA ASP A 63 -3.16 1.99 -9.04
C ASP A 63 -2.09 0.90 -9.17
N LYS A 64 -1.45 0.81 -10.34
CA LYS A 64 -0.44 -0.22 -10.62
C LYS A 64 0.90 0.11 -9.99
N ILE A 65 1.28 1.39 -9.94
CA ILE A 65 2.54 1.82 -9.33
C ILE A 65 2.42 2.09 -7.83
N LEU A 66 1.20 2.26 -7.32
CA LEU A 66 0.91 2.67 -5.96
C LEU A 66 1.66 1.84 -4.91
N PRO A 67 1.67 0.49 -4.94
CA PRO A 67 2.38 -0.29 -3.91
C PRO A 67 3.88 0.01 -3.83
N GLU A 68 4.55 0.12 -4.98
CA GLU A 68 6.00 0.39 -5.05
C GLU A 68 6.31 1.83 -4.62
N VAL A 69 5.48 2.80 -5.03
CA VAL A 69 5.62 4.22 -4.65
C VAL A 69 5.47 4.39 -3.14
N PHE A 70 4.46 3.78 -2.54
CA PHE A 70 4.23 3.87 -1.09
C PHE A 70 5.34 3.18 -0.29
N ALA A 71 5.86 2.06 -0.79
CA ALA A 71 7.01 1.40 -0.16
C ALA A 71 8.26 2.30 -0.22
N CYS A 72 8.48 2.98 -1.35
CA CYS A 72 9.58 3.93 -1.52
C CYS A 72 9.43 5.13 -0.58
N ALA A 73 8.22 5.69 -0.45
CA ALA A 73 7.94 6.78 0.47
C ALA A 73 8.11 6.37 1.94
N ARG A 74 7.68 5.15 2.29
CA ARG A 74 7.82 4.61 3.65
C ARG A 74 9.29 4.40 4.02
N GLU A 75 10.10 3.83 3.13
CA GLU A 75 11.53 3.66 3.36
C GLU A 75 12.25 5.02 3.43
N ALA A 76 11.84 6.00 2.62
CA ALA A 76 12.35 7.36 2.71
C ALA A 76 12.02 8.01 4.07
N ALA A 77 10.80 7.83 4.60
CA ALA A 77 10.43 8.29 5.94
C ALA A 77 11.29 7.60 7.02
N LYS A 78 11.45 6.28 6.96
CA LYS A 78 12.31 5.52 7.88
C LYS A 78 13.74 6.09 7.92
N ARG A 79 14.28 6.51 6.77
CA ARG A 79 15.64 7.07 6.68
C ARG A 79 15.76 8.52 7.14
N THR A 80 14.73 9.33 6.89
CA THR A 80 14.81 10.79 7.08
C THR A 80 14.30 11.23 8.43
N ILE A 81 13.24 10.59 8.93
CA ILE A 81 12.60 10.93 10.21
C ILE A 81 12.73 9.80 11.25
N ASN A 82 13.46 8.73 10.93
CA ASN A 82 13.70 7.57 11.80
C ASN A 82 12.41 6.86 12.25
N GLU A 83 11.35 6.94 11.44
CA GLU A 83 10.05 6.34 11.72
C GLU A 83 9.56 5.57 10.50
N ARG A 84 9.11 4.33 10.70
CA ARG A 84 8.49 3.51 9.65
C ARG A 84 6.97 3.68 9.73
N PRO A 85 6.32 4.35 8.76
CA PRO A 85 4.86 4.45 8.73
C PRO A 85 4.16 3.10 8.92
N TYR A 86 3.26 3.04 9.90
CA TYR A 86 2.46 1.87 10.22
C TYR A 86 1.51 1.48 9.09
N ASP A 87 1.09 0.23 9.06
CA ASP A 87 0.15 -0.28 8.05
C ASP A 87 -1.16 0.51 8.02
N VAL A 88 -1.68 0.89 9.18
CA VAL A 88 -2.87 1.76 9.29
C VAL A 88 -2.66 3.17 8.72
N GLN A 89 -1.43 3.69 8.74
CA GLN A 89 -1.12 4.99 8.14
C GLN A 89 -1.08 4.89 6.61
N ILE A 90 -0.60 3.77 6.07
CA ILE A 90 -0.71 3.50 4.63
C ILE A 90 -2.18 3.35 4.23
N ILE A 91 -2.98 2.60 5.00
CA ILE A 91 -4.44 2.49 4.77
C ILE A 91 -5.08 3.88 4.74
N GLY A 92 -4.75 4.75 5.70
CA GLY A 92 -5.32 6.10 5.77
C GLY A 92 -4.82 7.07 4.70
N SER A 93 -3.79 6.70 3.92
CA SER A 93 -3.20 7.55 2.87
C SER A 93 -3.62 7.15 1.45
N ILE A 94 -4.35 6.04 1.31
CA ILE A 94 -4.92 5.53 0.04
C ILE A 94 -6.34 6.05 -0.11
#